data_AF-A0A1Y1JUF8-F1
#
_entry.id   AF-A0A1Y1JUF8-F1
#
_cell.length_a   1.000
_cell.length_b   1.000
_cell.length_c   1.000
_cell.angle_alpha   90.00
_cell.angle_beta   90.00
_cell.angle_gamma   90.00
#
_symmetry.space_group_name_H-M   'P 1'
#
loop_
_entity.id
_entity.type
_entity.pdbx_description
1 polymer ?
#
loop_
_entity_poly.entity_id
_entity_poly.type
_entity_poly.pdbx_seq_one_letter_code
_entity_poly.pdbx_strand_id
1 'polypeptide(L)'
;MHLCNVRKASEMCVTLSRRLDASDLLTMQKRSFLGYSKKKQYQGRKLVGYSPEQMYNVVTDVENYKYFLPFCKKSDVLSRSSSNLRAYLEIGFPPIVESYVSEVTLNRPNYTKAVCRDGKLFHYLVTYWKFSPGLRSNPYSSIVDFSVDFEFRSVLHSNLAHMFFDKLVQQMEGAFLVEAKRRYGQETLPSHVLSIPKS
;
A
#
# COMPACT_ATOMS: atom_id res chain seq x y z
N MET A 1 -16.01 16.94 5.13
CA MET A 1 -16.67 16.28 3.97
C MET A 1 -16.08 14.91 3.57
N HIS A 2 -14.98 14.41 4.15
CA HIS A 2 -14.36 13.13 3.74
C HIS A 2 -14.92 11.85 4.41
N LEU A 3 -15.68 11.94 5.49
CA LEU A 3 -16.23 10.77 6.21
C LEU A 3 -17.48 10.16 5.56
N CYS A 4 -18.17 10.90 4.67
CA CYS A 4 -19.40 10.45 4.00
C CYS A 4 -19.12 9.39 2.91
N ASN A 5 -17.93 9.42 2.30
CA ASN A 5 -17.59 8.50 1.20
C ASN A 5 -17.13 7.11 1.66
N VAL A 6 -16.60 6.97 2.87
CA VAL A 6 -16.14 5.67 3.41
C VAL A 6 -17.33 4.80 3.84
N ARG A 7 -18.34 5.42 4.45
CA ARG A 7 -19.61 4.73 4.75
C ARG A 7 -20.33 4.29 3.47
N LYS A 8 -20.41 5.16 2.45
CA LYS A 8 -21.00 4.78 1.15
C LYS A 8 -20.25 3.66 0.44
N ALA A 9 -18.92 3.62 0.49
CA ALA A 9 -18.15 2.54 -0.13
C ALA A 9 -18.32 1.19 0.61
N SER A 10 -18.38 1.24 1.95
CA SER A 10 -18.68 0.07 2.79
C SER A 10 -20.13 -0.41 2.59
N GLU A 11 -21.10 0.51 2.57
CA GLU A 11 -22.53 0.22 2.35
C GLU A 11 -22.81 -0.30 0.93
N MET A 12 -22.15 0.23 -0.10
CA MET A 12 -22.23 -0.29 -1.47
C MET A 12 -21.67 -1.71 -1.57
N CYS A 13 -20.56 -2.00 -0.87
CA CYS A 13 -19.95 -3.33 -0.86
C CYS A 13 -20.81 -4.36 -0.09
N VAL A 14 -21.43 -3.95 1.03
CA VAL A 14 -22.40 -4.77 1.78
C VAL A 14 -23.68 -5.00 0.97
N THR A 15 -24.13 -4.01 0.20
CA THR A 15 -25.32 -4.13 -0.68
C THR A 15 -25.04 -5.05 -1.86
N LEU A 16 -23.83 -5.01 -2.43
CA LEU A 16 -23.38 -5.93 -3.48
C LEU A 16 -23.21 -7.37 -2.94
N SER A 17 -22.65 -7.54 -1.74
CA SER A 17 -22.50 -8.85 -1.09
C SER A 17 -23.84 -9.52 -0.76
N ARG A 18 -24.93 -8.75 -0.59
CA ARG A 18 -26.27 -9.27 -0.29
C ARG A 18 -27.11 -9.58 -1.53
N ARG A 19 -26.62 -9.27 -2.73
CA ARG A 19 -27.38 -9.39 -3.99
C ARG A 19 -26.78 -10.36 -5.01
N LEU A 20 -25.64 -10.98 -4.73
CA LEU A 20 -24.99 -11.89 -5.68
C LEU A 20 -25.41 -13.33 -5.35
N ASP A 21 -26.23 -13.91 -6.22
CA ASP A 21 -26.65 -15.31 -6.15
C ASP A 21 -25.67 -16.21 -6.94
N ALA A 22 -25.74 -17.53 -6.75
CA ALA A 22 -24.82 -18.49 -7.39
C ALA A 22 -24.84 -18.40 -8.94
N SER A 23 -25.96 -17.97 -9.52
CA SER A 23 -26.13 -17.70 -10.96
C SER A 23 -25.32 -16.49 -11.46
N ASP A 24 -25.12 -15.47 -10.62
CA ASP A 24 -24.33 -14.29 -10.99
C ASP A 24 -22.84 -14.61 -11.03
N LEU A 25 -22.37 -15.48 -10.13
CA LEU A 25 -21.01 -16.01 -10.10
C LEU A 25 -20.67 -16.81 -11.37
N LEU A 26 -21.61 -17.65 -11.83
CA LEU A 26 -21.48 -18.42 -13.08
C LEU A 26 -21.50 -17.51 -14.32
N THR A 27 -22.30 -16.45 -14.28
CA THR A 27 -22.35 -15.45 -15.37
C THR A 27 -21.07 -14.61 -15.43
N MET A 28 -20.47 -14.30 -14.28
CA MET A 28 -19.14 -13.67 -14.20
C MET A 28 -18.01 -14.59 -14.69
N GLN A 29 -18.09 -15.91 -14.46
CA GLN A 29 -17.16 -16.88 -15.04
C GLN A 29 -17.24 -16.91 -16.57
N LYS A 30 -18.44 -16.89 -17.15
CA LYS A 30 -18.62 -16.85 -18.62
C LYS A 30 -18.12 -15.55 -19.26
N ARG A 31 -18.10 -14.44 -18.51
CA ARG A 31 -17.59 -13.13 -18.98
C ARG A 31 -16.06 -13.00 -18.91
N SER A 32 -15.32 -14.02 -18.46
CA SER A 32 -13.85 -13.99 -18.42
C SER A 32 -13.17 -14.01 -19.80
N PHE A 33 -13.92 -13.85 -20.89
CA PHE A 33 -13.43 -13.74 -22.26
C PHE A 33 -13.02 -12.32 -22.69
N LEU A 34 -13.21 -11.30 -21.85
CA LEU A 34 -12.56 -9.99 -22.05
C LEU A 34 -11.26 -9.93 -21.24
N GLY A 35 -10.12 -9.70 -21.92
CA GLY A 35 -8.76 -9.81 -21.40
C GLY A 35 -8.42 -8.91 -20.19
N TYR A 36 -8.69 -9.40 -18.97
CA TYR A 36 -8.28 -8.77 -17.73
C TYR A 36 -6.90 -9.28 -17.25
N SER A 37 -5.96 -8.36 -17.07
CA SER A 37 -4.61 -8.67 -16.56
C SER A 37 -4.64 -9.02 -15.07
N LYS A 38 -3.91 -10.08 -14.69
CA LYS A 38 -3.64 -10.47 -13.29
C LYS A 38 -2.64 -9.54 -12.59
N LYS A 39 -1.87 -8.77 -13.38
CA LYS A 39 -0.81 -7.88 -12.91
C LYS A 39 -1.32 -6.46 -12.71
N LYS A 40 -0.88 -5.82 -11.63
CA LYS A 40 -1.20 -4.42 -11.29
C LYS A 40 -0.01 -3.71 -10.71
N GLN A 41 0.08 -2.43 -11.04
CA GLN A 41 1.13 -1.55 -10.57
C GLN A 41 0.55 -0.20 -10.17
N TYR A 42 0.97 0.31 -9.02
CA TYR A 42 0.80 1.69 -8.60
C TYR A 42 2.16 2.34 -8.45
N GLN A 43 2.26 3.60 -8.82
CA GLN A 43 3.41 4.45 -8.56
C GLN A 43 2.91 5.81 -8.09
N GLY A 44 3.54 6.33 -7.04
CA GLY A 44 3.33 7.66 -6.50
C GLY A 44 4.66 8.35 -6.31
N ARG A 45 4.69 9.65 -6.57
CA ARG A 45 5.82 10.52 -6.26
C ARG A 45 5.32 11.76 -5.55
N LYS A 46 5.88 12.08 -4.38
CA LYS A 46 5.49 13.25 -3.60
C LYS A 46 6.70 14.00 -3.06
N LEU A 47 6.64 15.33 -3.10
CA LEU A 47 7.47 16.18 -2.24
C LEU A 47 6.78 16.30 -0.88
N VAL A 48 7.50 16.04 0.20
CA VAL A 48 6.97 16.06 1.57
C VAL A 48 7.84 16.91 2.49
N GLY A 49 7.23 17.54 3.49
CA GLY A 49 7.89 18.38 4.49
C GLY A 49 8.55 17.60 5.64
N TYR A 50 9.19 16.47 5.33
CA TYR A 50 10.00 15.67 6.26
C TYR A 50 11.31 15.25 5.58
N SER A 51 12.38 15.08 6.35
CA SER A 51 13.69 14.63 5.82
C SER A 51 13.62 13.18 5.32
N PRO A 52 14.56 12.76 4.45
CA PRO A 52 14.63 11.35 4.01
C PRO A 52 14.74 10.37 5.18
N GLU A 53 15.50 10.73 6.23
CA GLU A 53 15.67 9.91 7.41
C GLU A 53 14.38 9.78 8.23
N GLN A 54 13.62 10.87 8.40
CA GLN A 54 12.33 10.84 9.07
C GLN A 54 11.36 9.89 8.36
N MET A 55 11.22 10.03 7.04
CA MET A 55 10.32 9.18 6.27
C MET A 55 10.78 7.72 6.25
N TYR A 56 12.08 7.48 6.13
CA TYR A 56 12.67 6.14 6.22
C TYR A 56 12.35 5.47 7.56
N ASN A 57 12.49 6.20 8.67
CA ASN A 57 12.22 5.66 10.00
C ASN A 57 10.74 5.28 10.18
N VAL A 58 9.80 6.03 9.62
CA VAL A 58 8.37 5.65 9.64
C VAL A 58 8.13 4.39 8.82
N VAL A 59 8.68 4.30 7.61
CA VAL A 59 8.49 3.16 6.69
C VAL A 59 9.24 1.90 7.13
N THR A 60 10.26 2.00 7.98
CA THR A 60 10.99 0.81 8.47
C THR A 60 10.48 0.28 9.81
N ASP A 61 9.55 1.01 10.43
CA ASP A 61 8.91 0.65 11.68
C ASP A 61 7.70 -0.26 11.47
N VAL A 62 7.97 -1.42 10.86
CA VAL A 62 6.96 -2.37 10.40
C VAL A 62 6.12 -2.92 11.56
N GLU A 63 6.68 -3.09 12.76
CA GLU A 63 5.97 -3.65 13.93
C GLU A 63 4.79 -2.79 14.36
N ASN A 64 4.83 -1.49 14.05
CA ASN A 64 3.81 -0.53 14.42
C ASN A 64 2.77 -0.28 13.32
N TYR A 65 2.86 -0.95 12.17
CA TYR A 65 1.92 -0.77 11.06
C TYR A 65 0.47 -1.03 11.46
N LYS A 66 0.22 -2.04 12.31
CA LYS A 66 -1.12 -2.35 12.86
C LYS A 66 -1.79 -1.19 13.60
N TYR A 67 -1.03 -0.19 14.06
CA TYR A 67 -1.58 0.94 14.82
C TYR A 67 -2.00 2.12 13.94
N PHE A 68 -1.40 2.27 12.75
CA PHE A 68 -1.64 3.47 11.93
C PHE A 68 -2.00 3.17 10.47
N LEU A 69 -1.62 2.02 9.92
CA LEU A 69 -2.01 1.67 8.55
C LEU A 69 -3.47 1.23 8.51
N PRO A 70 -4.29 1.83 7.63
CA PRO A 70 -5.63 1.34 7.42
C PRO A 70 -5.53 -0.10 6.90
N PHE A 71 -6.47 -0.94 7.32
CA PHE A 71 -6.58 -2.35 6.90
C PHE A 71 -5.47 -3.28 7.39
N CYS A 72 -4.40 -2.78 8.02
CA CYS A 72 -3.39 -3.63 8.65
C CYS A 72 -3.91 -4.15 10.00
N LYS A 73 -4.19 -5.45 10.05
CA LYS A 73 -4.70 -6.13 11.25
C LYS A 73 -3.59 -6.65 12.15
N LYS A 74 -2.49 -7.13 11.55
CA LYS A 74 -1.29 -7.58 12.25
C LYS A 74 -0.04 -7.16 11.51
N SER A 75 1.00 -6.89 12.26
CA SER A 75 2.30 -6.50 11.76
C SER A 75 3.40 -6.91 12.73
N ASP A 76 4.12 -7.96 12.38
CA ASP A 76 5.11 -8.59 13.25
C ASP A 76 6.43 -8.77 12.48
N VAL A 77 7.56 -8.42 13.12
CA VAL A 77 8.89 -8.66 12.57
C VAL A 77 9.38 -10.02 13.05
N LEU A 78 9.57 -10.93 12.10
CA LEU A 78 10.00 -12.31 12.37
C LEU A 78 11.52 -12.39 12.57
N SER A 79 12.28 -11.57 11.86
CA SER A 79 13.72 -11.41 12.05
C SER A 79 14.19 -10.07 11.50
N ARG A 80 15.30 -9.54 12.04
CA ARG A 80 15.86 -8.25 11.63
C ARG A 80 17.39 -8.28 11.69
N SER A 81 18.02 -7.69 10.67
CA SER A 81 19.44 -7.35 10.62
C SER A 81 19.60 -5.87 10.21
N SER A 82 20.84 -5.42 10.03
CA SER A 82 21.13 -4.04 9.60
C SER A 82 20.66 -3.73 8.17
N SER A 83 20.60 -4.75 7.30
CA SER A 83 20.30 -4.59 5.87
C SER A 83 19.06 -5.34 5.41
N ASN A 84 18.47 -6.19 6.26
CA ASN A 84 17.30 -6.98 5.90
C ASN A 84 16.34 -7.14 7.08
N LEU A 85 15.05 -7.33 6.81
CA LEU A 85 14.08 -7.83 7.79
C LEU A 85 13.10 -8.81 7.13
N ARG A 86 12.52 -9.69 7.95
CA ARG A 86 11.38 -10.53 7.58
C ARG A 86 10.17 -10.05 8.34
N ALA A 87 9.09 -9.73 7.64
CA ALA A 87 7.87 -9.20 8.24
C ALA A 87 6.65 -10.04 7.86
N TYR A 88 5.84 -10.38 8.85
CA TYR A 88 4.50 -10.93 8.68
C TYR A 88 3.49 -9.79 8.74
N LEU A 89 2.64 -9.69 7.72
CA LEU A 89 1.53 -8.73 7.68
C LEU A 89 0.22 -9.48 7.46
N GLU A 90 -0.82 -9.09 8.19
CA GLU A 90 -2.21 -9.48 7.93
C GLU A 90 -2.98 -8.24 7.48
N ILE A 91 -3.43 -8.22 6.23
CA ILE A 91 -4.15 -7.11 5.62
C ILE A 91 -5.60 -7.55 5.37
N GLY A 92 -6.55 -6.81 5.95
CA GLY A 92 -7.98 -7.11 5.84
C GLY A 92 -8.75 -6.00 5.13
N PHE A 93 -9.25 -6.31 3.94
CA PHE A 93 -10.21 -5.48 3.20
C PHE A 93 -11.50 -6.28 3.03
N PRO A 94 -12.60 -5.99 3.73
CA PRO A 94 -13.84 -6.77 3.60
C PRO A 94 -14.21 -7.01 2.12
N PRO A 95 -14.44 -8.26 1.67
CA PRO A 95 -14.48 -9.53 2.41
C PRO A 95 -13.13 -10.30 2.49
N ILE A 96 -12.04 -9.79 1.92
CA ILE A 96 -10.73 -10.42 1.83
C ILE A 96 -9.90 -10.16 3.09
N VAL A 97 -9.37 -11.20 3.71
CA VAL A 97 -8.29 -11.11 4.70
C VAL A 97 -7.15 -11.96 4.18
N GLU A 98 -6.01 -11.33 3.94
CA GLU A 98 -4.83 -11.99 3.43
C GLU A 98 -3.66 -11.77 4.39
N SER A 99 -2.89 -12.82 4.61
CA SER A 99 -1.64 -12.74 5.36
C SER A 99 -0.48 -13.18 4.50
N TYR A 100 0.64 -12.48 4.60
CA TYR A 100 1.85 -12.81 3.85
C TYR A 100 3.11 -12.47 4.64
N VAL A 101 4.20 -13.16 4.29
CA VAL A 101 5.55 -12.84 4.78
C VAL A 101 6.32 -12.19 3.65
N SER A 102 6.95 -11.05 3.95
CA SER A 102 7.81 -10.31 3.03
C SER A 102 9.25 -10.33 3.50
N GLU A 103 10.16 -10.54 2.56
CA GLU A 103 11.59 -10.24 2.72
C GLU A 103 11.80 -8.76 2.38
N VAL A 104 12.35 -7.99 3.31
CA VAL A 104 12.52 -6.54 3.16
C VAL A 104 14.00 -6.18 3.18
N THR A 105 14.49 -5.62 2.09
CA THR A 105 15.82 -5.02 2.02
C THR A 105 15.77 -3.58 2.55
N LEU A 106 16.75 -3.25 3.39
CA LEU A 106 16.89 -1.96 4.06
C LEU A 106 18.17 -1.26 3.59
N ASN A 107 18.03 -0.05 3.07
CA ASN A 107 19.17 0.81 2.74
C ASN A 107 18.93 2.20 3.34
N ARG A 108 19.47 2.44 4.54
CA ARG A 108 19.25 3.68 5.27
C ARG A 108 20.06 4.84 4.68
N PRO A 109 19.49 6.04 4.52
CA PRO A 109 18.06 6.38 4.54
C PRO A 109 17.41 6.28 3.15
N ASN A 110 18.11 5.76 2.14
CA ASN A 110 17.77 5.97 0.73
C ASN A 110 16.57 5.16 0.23
N TYR A 111 16.40 3.90 0.64
CA TYR A 111 15.29 3.08 0.15
C TYR A 111 14.96 1.87 1.03
N THR A 112 13.76 1.33 0.83
CA THR A 112 13.35 0.01 1.29
C THR A 112 12.66 -0.76 0.17
N LYS A 113 12.84 -2.08 0.14
CA LYS A 113 12.20 -2.96 -0.84
C LYS A 113 11.65 -4.20 -0.16
N ALA A 114 10.35 -4.37 -0.15
CA ALA A 114 9.69 -5.57 0.34
C ALA A 114 9.29 -6.47 -0.84
N VAL A 115 9.54 -7.77 -0.73
CA VAL A 115 9.18 -8.78 -1.72
C VAL A 115 8.52 -9.96 -1.02
N CYS A 116 7.32 -10.32 -1.47
CA CYS A 116 6.63 -11.56 -1.15
C CYS A 116 6.45 -12.36 -2.44
N ARG A 117 6.84 -13.64 -2.43
CA ARG A 117 6.66 -14.58 -3.56
C ARG A 117 5.78 -15.78 -3.21
N ASP A 118 5.33 -15.87 -1.96
CA ASP A 118 4.54 -17.01 -1.46
C ASP A 118 3.34 -16.53 -0.63
N GLY A 119 2.51 -15.68 -1.24
CA GLY A 119 1.20 -15.32 -0.70
C GLY A 119 0.13 -16.30 -1.17
N LYS A 120 -0.95 -16.46 -0.40
CA LYS A 120 -2.10 -17.27 -0.83
C LYS A 120 -2.89 -16.56 -1.92
N LEU A 121 -2.96 -15.24 -1.85
CA LEU A 121 -3.66 -14.37 -2.79
C LEU A 121 -2.77 -13.88 -3.94
N PHE A 122 -1.48 -13.71 -3.67
CA PHE A 122 -0.52 -13.11 -4.60
C PHE A 122 0.48 -14.15 -5.15
N HIS A 123 0.69 -14.14 -6.46
CA HIS A 123 1.83 -14.81 -7.09
C HIS A 123 3.12 -14.06 -6.73
N TYR A 124 3.07 -12.73 -6.72
CA TYR A 124 4.07 -11.90 -6.06
C TYR A 124 3.46 -10.59 -5.58
N LEU A 125 4.10 -9.97 -4.60
CA LEU A 125 3.88 -8.60 -4.15
C LEU A 125 5.24 -7.95 -3.91
N VAL A 126 5.52 -6.85 -4.61
CA VAL A 126 6.72 -6.05 -4.47
C VAL A 126 6.30 -4.65 -4.06
N THR A 127 6.88 -4.14 -2.99
CA THR A 127 6.69 -2.76 -2.55
C THR A 127 8.05 -2.08 -2.49
N TYR A 128 8.16 -0.88 -3.01
CA TYR A 128 9.40 -0.12 -3.04
C TYR A 128 9.15 1.30 -2.56
N TRP A 129 10.01 1.75 -1.66
CA TRP A 129 10.06 3.13 -1.19
C TRP A 129 11.45 3.67 -1.43
N LYS A 130 11.54 4.85 -2.03
CA LYS A 130 12.79 5.59 -2.15
C LYS A 130 12.61 7.00 -1.61
N PHE A 131 13.63 7.44 -0.89
CA PHE A 131 13.68 8.72 -0.22
C PHE A 131 14.88 9.48 -0.79
N SER A 132 14.60 10.62 -1.43
CA SER A 132 15.63 11.50 -1.98
C SER A 132 15.55 12.88 -1.33
N PRO A 133 16.66 13.64 -1.25
CA PRO A 133 16.59 15.03 -0.79
C PRO A 133 15.57 15.85 -1.57
N GLY A 134 14.81 16.70 -0.86
CA GLY A 134 13.79 17.57 -1.44
C GLY A 134 14.35 18.91 -1.92
N LEU A 135 13.79 19.99 -1.38
CA LEU A 135 14.23 21.36 -1.67
C LEU A 135 15.59 21.62 -1.02
N ARG A 136 16.53 22.18 -1.80
CA ARG A 136 17.86 22.55 -1.28
C ARG A 136 17.80 23.56 -0.12
N SER A 137 16.77 24.40 -0.10
CA SER A 137 16.53 25.40 0.94
C SER A 137 15.93 24.83 2.23
N ASN A 138 15.50 23.56 2.24
CA ASN A 138 14.84 22.96 3.39
C ASN A 138 15.36 21.52 3.64
N PRO A 139 16.26 21.31 4.61
CA PRO A 139 16.81 19.99 4.92
C PRO A 139 15.76 19.01 5.48
N TYR A 140 14.62 19.52 5.95
CA TYR A 140 13.47 18.73 6.38
C TYR A 140 12.46 18.54 5.26
N SER A 141 12.93 18.39 4.03
CA SER A 141 12.10 18.04 2.89
C SER A 141 12.69 16.88 2.09
N SER A 142 11.82 16.04 1.53
CA SER A 142 12.23 14.89 0.74
C SER A 142 11.27 14.61 -0.40
N ILE A 143 11.80 13.99 -1.45
CA ILE A 143 11.00 13.35 -2.49
C ILE A 143 10.83 11.88 -2.09
N VAL A 144 9.59 11.45 -1.97
CA VAL A 144 9.20 10.07 -1.70
C VAL A 144 8.67 9.47 -2.99
N ASP A 145 9.39 8.48 -3.52
CA ASP A 145 8.88 7.59 -4.56
C ASP A 145 8.33 6.34 -3.89
N PHE A 146 7.08 6.00 -4.17
CA PHE A 146 6.41 4.81 -3.67
C PHE A 146 5.87 4.00 -4.83
N SER A 147 6.12 2.69 -4.84
CA SER A 147 5.51 1.79 -5.81
C SER A 147 5.10 0.47 -5.22
N VAL A 148 4.03 -0.08 -5.77
CA VAL A 148 3.50 -1.41 -5.46
C VAL A 148 3.26 -2.13 -6.77
N ASP A 149 3.89 -3.29 -6.96
CA ASP A 149 3.70 -4.17 -8.11
C ASP A 149 3.29 -5.55 -7.59
N PHE A 150 2.18 -6.09 -8.10
CA PHE A 150 1.70 -7.39 -7.65
C PHE A 150 0.94 -8.14 -8.75
N GLU A 151 0.83 -9.45 -8.57
CA GLU A 151 0.05 -10.33 -9.42
C GLU A 151 -0.85 -11.24 -8.57
N PHE A 152 -2.15 -11.28 -8.87
CA PHE A 152 -3.08 -12.20 -8.20
C PHE A 152 -2.94 -13.63 -8.71
N ARG A 153 -3.07 -14.62 -7.82
CA ARG A 153 -3.12 -16.05 -8.22
C ARG A 153 -4.40 -16.41 -9.00
N SER A 154 -5.54 -15.79 -8.69
CA SER A 154 -6.84 -16.07 -9.35
C SER A 154 -7.48 -14.82 -9.98
N VAL A 155 -8.07 -15.01 -11.17
CA VAL A 155 -8.77 -13.96 -11.95
C VAL A 155 -10.04 -13.47 -11.25
N LEU A 156 -10.71 -14.32 -10.46
CA LEU A 156 -11.92 -13.93 -9.71
C LEU A 156 -11.62 -12.90 -8.59
N HIS A 157 -10.45 -12.99 -7.96
CA HIS A 157 -10.00 -11.99 -6.97
C HIS A 157 -9.59 -10.66 -7.60
N SER A 158 -9.27 -10.65 -8.90
CA SER A 158 -8.87 -9.46 -9.64
C SER A 158 -10.01 -8.44 -9.75
N ASN A 159 -11.27 -8.90 -9.91
CA ASN A 159 -12.41 -8.03 -10.19
C ASN A 159 -12.80 -7.11 -9.01
N LEU A 160 -12.71 -7.59 -7.77
CA LEU A 160 -13.04 -6.79 -6.57
C LEU A 160 -11.90 -5.83 -6.20
N ALA A 161 -10.66 -6.28 -6.34
CA ALA A 161 -9.48 -5.46 -6.12
C ALA A 161 -9.37 -4.32 -7.15
N HIS A 162 -9.78 -4.55 -8.40
CA HIS A 162 -9.72 -3.53 -9.48
C HIS A 162 -10.48 -2.24 -9.16
N MET A 163 -11.62 -2.32 -8.45
CA MET A 163 -12.47 -1.14 -8.23
C MET A 163 -11.96 -0.23 -7.11
N PHE A 164 -11.10 -0.74 -6.22
CA PHE A 164 -10.68 -0.02 -5.01
C PHE A 164 -9.17 0.05 -4.79
N PHE A 165 -8.36 -0.68 -5.55
CA PHE A 165 -6.91 -0.77 -5.33
C PHE A 165 -6.22 0.59 -5.25
N ASP A 166 -6.43 1.47 -6.23
CA ASP A 166 -5.76 2.78 -6.26
C ASP A 166 -6.12 3.63 -5.02
N LYS A 167 -7.38 3.58 -4.59
CA LYS A 167 -7.84 4.29 -3.39
C LYS A 167 -7.24 3.69 -2.12
N LEU A 168 -7.16 2.37 -2.01
CA LEU A 168 -6.56 1.69 -0.87
C LEU A 168 -5.07 2.03 -0.74
N VAL A 169 -4.34 1.97 -1.86
CA VAL A 169 -2.91 2.30 -1.89
C VAL A 169 -2.68 3.76 -1.53
N GLN A 170 -3.49 4.69 -2.07
CA GLN A 170 -3.43 6.10 -1.69
C GLN A 170 -3.73 6.33 -0.20
N GLN A 171 -4.68 5.59 0.39
CA GLN A 171 -4.97 5.65 1.82
C GLN A 171 -3.81 5.12 2.67
N MET A 172 -3.20 4.00 2.29
CA MET A 172 -2.03 3.45 2.97
C MET A 172 -0.85 4.43 2.89
N GLU A 173 -0.57 4.97 1.70
CA GLU A 173 0.47 5.97 1.49
C GLU A 173 0.24 7.22 2.35
N GLY A 174 -1.00 7.72 2.41
CA GLY A 174 -1.37 8.87 3.23
C GLY A 174 -1.19 8.63 4.74
N ALA A 175 -1.43 7.40 5.21
CA ALA A 175 -1.25 7.04 6.61
C ALA A 175 0.20 7.15 7.09
N PHE A 176 1.19 6.92 6.21
CA PHE A 176 2.60 7.16 6.52
C PHE A 176 2.90 8.64 6.78
N LEU A 177 2.25 9.56 6.06
CA LEU A 177 2.41 11.01 6.29
C LEU A 177 1.74 11.45 7.58
N VAL A 178 0.57 10.87 7.91
CA VAL A 178 -0.09 11.10 9.20
C VAL A 178 0.79 10.62 10.35
N GLU A 179 1.42 9.45 10.19
CA GLU A 179 2.33 8.91 11.19
C GLU A 179 3.62 9.74 11.32
N ALA A 180 4.17 10.24 10.21
CA ALA A 180 5.28 11.19 10.24
C ALA A 180 4.92 12.45 11.03
N LYS A 181 3.72 13.00 10.80
CA LYS A 181 3.20 14.13 11.57
C LYS A 181 3.10 13.84 13.06
N ARG A 182 2.63 12.65 13.42
CA ARG A 182 2.51 12.22 14.82
C ARG A 182 3.87 12.13 15.51
N ARG A 183 4.92 11.65 14.81
CA ARG A 183 6.27 11.46 15.37
C ARG A 183 7.12 12.73 15.40
N TYR A 184 7.01 13.57 14.38
CA TYR A 184 7.95 14.66 14.13
C TYR A 184 7.31 16.05 14.17
N GLY A 185 6.00 16.13 14.39
CA GLY A 185 5.27 17.40 14.41
C GLY A 185 4.82 17.84 13.02
N GLN A 186 4.47 19.12 12.91
CA GLN A 186 3.92 19.67 11.67
C GLN A 186 4.96 19.63 10.53
N GLU A 187 4.52 19.22 9.34
CA GLU A 187 5.34 19.23 8.12
C GLU A 187 5.88 20.64 7.82
N THR A 188 7.12 20.71 7.36
CA THR A 188 7.78 21.99 7.03
C THR A 188 7.27 22.62 5.74
N LEU A 189 6.55 21.83 4.92
CA LEU A 189 5.80 22.29 3.76
C LEU A 189 4.65 21.32 3.47
N PRO A 190 3.57 21.76 2.81
CA PRO A 190 2.49 20.88 2.39
C PRO A 190 2.97 19.78 1.46
N SER A 191 2.41 18.57 1.55
CA SER A 191 2.74 17.51 0.59
C SER A 191 2.25 17.86 -0.82
N HIS A 192 3.11 17.70 -1.83
CA HIS A 192 2.76 17.96 -3.24
C HIS A 192 2.98 16.69 -4.08
N VAL A 193 1.97 16.29 -4.84
CA VAL A 193 2.09 15.21 -5.84
C VAL A 193 2.94 15.71 -7.00
N LEU A 194 3.96 14.94 -7.38
CA LEU A 194 4.84 15.25 -8.50
C LEU A 194 4.51 14.34 -9.69
N SER A 195 4.81 14.81 -10.89
CA SER A 195 4.78 13.97 -12.08
C SER A 195 5.85 12.88 -11.98
N ILE A 196 5.47 11.67 -12.36
CA ILE A 196 6.41 10.56 -12.49
C ILE A 196 7.16 10.75 -13.81
N PRO A 197 8.50 10.82 -13.81
CA PRO A 197 9.26 10.91 -15.03
C PRO A 197 8.92 9.72 -15.93
N LYS A 198 8.61 9.98 -17.20
CA LYS A 198 8.52 8.90 -18.19
C LYS A 198 9.95 8.38 -18.41
N SER A 199 10.17 7.10 -18.12
CA SER A 199 11.40 6.38 -18.45
C SER A 199 11.59 6.26 -19.95
#